data_AF-A0A359KT80-F1
#
_entry.id   AF-A0A359KT80-F1
#
_cell.length_a   1.000
_cell.length_b   1.000
_cell.length_c   1.000
_cell.angle_alpha   90.00
_cell.angle_beta   90.00
_cell.angle_gamma   90.00
#
_symmetry.space_group_name_H-M   'P 1'
#
loop_
_entity.id
_entity.type
_entity.pdbx_description
1 polymer ?
#
loop_
_entity_poly.entity_id
_entity_poly.type
_entity_poly.pdbx_seq_one_letter_code
_entity_poly.pdbx_strand_id
1 'polypeptide(L)'
;MEAHMAKRDRIDGLSGSTEYRFAIGRVIETRFDEMMLHRAGTLLGRDPEQLHDMRVGSRRLRAAMDVATDCFPRRRYGYYHQTIKRLTDVLGGVRDCDVLRETLVAYRRSRPTAEHPAINRMLRDLRVERDARRIDMIAFFETLDADRFDVRFRGFLAEYSRGEG
;
A
#
# COMPACT_ATOMS: atom_id res chain seq x y z
N MET A 1 -17.29 13.03 -8.93
CA MET A 1 -16.84 11.64 -9.07
C MET A 1 -16.56 11.13 -7.68
N GLU A 2 -17.45 10.30 -7.17
CA GLU A 2 -17.45 9.81 -5.80
C GLU A 2 -16.15 9.04 -5.51
N ALA A 3 -15.54 9.36 -4.37
CA ALA A 3 -14.50 8.53 -3.78
C ALA A 3 -15.08 7.12 -3.61
N HIS A 4 -14.50 6.13 -4.28
CA HIS A 4 -14.74 4.72 -4.00
C HIS A 4 -14.05 4.38 -2.68
N MET A 5 -14.53 5.00 -1.59
CA MET A 5 -14.15 4.64 -0.24
C MET A 5 -14.64 3.21 -0.05
N ALA A 6 -13.72 2.24 -0.12
CA ALA A 6 -14.00 0.82 0.02
C ALA A 6 -15.05 0.62 1.12
N LYS A 7 -16.21 0.07 0.72
CA LYS A 7 -17.28 -0.29 1.64
C LYS A 7 -16.65 -1.06 2.81
N ARG A 8 -17.21 -0.86 4.01
CA ARG A 8 -16.96 -1.76 5.14
C ARG A 8 -17.53 -3.12 4.77
N ASP A 9 -16.88 -3.86 3.89
CA ASP A 9 -17.27 -5.21 3.57
C ASP A 9 -17.11 -6.01 4.86
N ARG A 10 -18.19 -6.68 5.26
CA ARG A 10 -18.13 -7.69 6.32
C ARG A 10 -17.06 -8.68 5.90
N ILE A 11 -16.12 -8.96 6.79
CA ILE A 11 -15.20 -10.07 6.58
C ILE A 11 -16.02 -11.32 6.85
N ASP A 12 -16.35 -12.04 5.78
CA ASP A 12 -17.17 -13.24 5.84
C ASP A 12 -16.53 -14.30 6.75
N GLY A 13 -17.38 -14.94 7.56
CA GLY A 13 -16.99 -16.03 8.46
C GLY A 13 -16.56 -15.61 9.88
N LEU A 14 -16.73 -14.35 10.26
CA LEU A 14 -16.47 -13.89 11.64
C LEU A 14 -17.76 -13.83 12.47
N SER A 15 -17.74 -14.44 13.65
CA SER A 15 -18.77 -14.35 14.69
C SER A 15 -18.16 -13.88 16.01
N GLY A 16 -19.00 -13.56 17.00
CA GLY A 16 -18.55 -13.18 18.35
C GLY A 16 -17.84 -14.30 19.13
N SER A 17 -17.90 -15.54 18.64
CA SER A 17 -17.22 -16.70 19.22
C SER A 17 -15.94 -17.08 18.47
N THR A 18 -15.61 -16.37 17.38
CA THR A 18 -14.40 -16.64 16.60
C THR A 18 -13.17 -16.26 17.40
N GLU A 19 -12.19 -17.15 17.45
CA GLU A 19 -10.93 -16.86 18.12
C GLU A 19 -10.21 -15.66 17.47
N TYR A 20 -9.69 -14.76 18.29
CA TYR A 20 -9.01 -13.54 17.83
C TYR A 20 -7.93 -13.82 16.79
N ARG A 21 -7.10 -14.86 16.97
CA ARG A 21 -6.02 -15.22 16.02
C ARG A 21 -6.55 -15.52 14.61
N PHE A 22 -7.69 -16.20 14.52
CA PHE A 22 -8.33 -16.52 13.25
C PHE A 22 -8.95 -15.27 12.64
N ALA A 23 -9.68 -14.50 13.46
CA ALA A 23 -10.32 -13.28 13.02
C ALA A 23 -9.32 -12.29 12.44
N ILE A 24 -8.20 -12.06 13.13
CA ILE A 24 -7.17 -11.13 12.68
C ILE A 24 -6.40 -11.66 11.45
N GLY A 25 -6.18 -12.98 11.34
CA GLY A 25 -5.62 -13.59 10.14
C GLY A 25 -6.47 -13.34 8.89
N ARG A 26 -7.80 -13.49 9.01
CA ARG A 26 -8.75 -13.18 7.94
C ARG A 26 -8.76 -11.69 7.59
N VAL A 27 -8.71 -10.80 8.58
CA VAL A 27 -8.57 -9.36 8.35
C VAL A 27 -7.30 -9.06 7.55
N ILE A 28 -6.15 -9.59 7.94
CA ILE A 28 -4.88 -9.37 7.26
C ILE A 28 -4.95 -9.86 5.81
N GLU A 29 -5.50 -11.06 5.57
CA GLU A 29 -5.69 -11.63 4.24
C GLU A 29 -6.57 -10.73 3.36
N THR A 30 -7.75 -10.32 3.86
CA THR A 30 -8.65 -9.42 3.12
C THR A 30 -7.98 -8.09 2.79
N ARG A 31 -7.26 -7.47 3.74
CA ARG A 31 -6.55 -6.20 3.48
C ARG A 31 -5.40 -6.35 2.50
N PHE A 32 -4.74 -7.51 2.50
CA PHE A 32 -3.71 -7.81 1.52
C PHE A 32 -4.30 -7.94 0.11
N ASP A 33 -5.41 -8.64 -0.04
CA ASP A 33 -6.08 -8.79 -1.33
C ASP A 33 -6.62 -7.45 -1.84
N GLU A 34 -7.30 -6.67 -1.00
CA GLU A 34 -7.76 -5.31 -1.33
C GLU A 34 -6.63 -4.42 -1.86
N MET A 35 -5.46 -4.43 -1.19
CA MET A 35 -4.28 -3.71 -1.65
C MET A 35 -3.80 -4.22 -3.01
N MET A 36 -3.74 -5.54 -3.18
CA MET A 36 -3.19 -6.17 -4.38
C MET A 36 -4.08 -6.00 -5.63
N LEU A 37 -5.39 -5.74 -5.46
CA LEU A 37 -6.28 -5.38 -6.57
C LEU A 37 -5.76 -4.20 -7.41
N HIS A 38 -5.09 -3.24 -6.77
CA HIS A 38 -4.58 -2.04 -7.41
C HIS A 38 -3.15 -2.18 -7.97
N ARG A 39 -2.52 -3.35 -7.82
CA ARG A 39 -1.11 -3.58 -8.22
C ARG A 39 -0.88 -3.34 -9.71
N ALA A 40 -1.70 -3.96 -10.55
CA ALA A 40 -1.53 -3.87 -12.01
C ALA A 40 -1.64 -2.41 -12.50
N GLY A 41 -2.63 -1.67 -11.99
CA GLY A 41 -2.80 -0.25 -12.29
C GLY A 41 -1.65 0.61 -11.79
N THR A 42 -1.16 0.35 -10.58
CA THR A 42 0.00 1.04 -9.99
C THR A 42 1.27 0.85 -10.80
N LEU A 43 1.56 -0.40 -11.22
CA LEU A 43 2.71 -0.73 -12.05
C LEU A 43 2.57 -0.18 -13.47
N LEU A 44 1.36 -0.14 -14.03
CA LEU A 44 1.11 0.49 -15.32
C LEU A 44 1.30 2.02 -15.27
N GLY A 45 0.92 2.66 -14.15
CA GLY A 45 1.18 4.07 -13.88
C GLY A 45 0.38 5.07 -14.72
N ARG A 46 -0.70 4.64 -15.39
CA ARG A 46 -1.58 5.50 -16.21
C ARG A 46 -2.56 6.31 -15.36
N ASP A 47 -3.01 5.74 -14.25
CA ASP A 47 -3.99 6.35 -13.35
C ASP A 47 -3.35 6.51 -11.95
N PRO A 48 -3.12 7.75 -11.47
CA PRO A 48 -2.55 8.00 -10.14
C PRO A 48 -3.46 7.53 -8.99
N GLU A 49 -4.77 7.35 -9.22
CA GLU A 49 -5.67 6.84 -8.18
C GLU A 49 -5.36 5.38 -7.84
N GLN A 50 -4.88 4.58 -8.79
CA GLN A 50 -4.45 3.21 -8.51
C GLN A 50 -3.31 3.16 -7.47
N LEU A 51 -2.32 4.04 -7.61
CA LEU A 51 -1.24 4.16 -6.63
C LEU A 51 -1.76 4.69 -5.28
N HIS A 52 -2.69 5.64 -5.30
CA HIS A 52 -3.32 6.16 -4.09
C HIS A 52 -4.05 5.05 -3.32
N ASP A 53 -4.91 4.29 -3.99
CA ASP A 53 -5.70 3.22 -3.40
C ASP A 53 -4.82 2.08 -2.90
N MET A 54 -3.81 1.68 -3.67
CA MET A 54 -2.83 0.68 -3.23
C MET A 54 -2.10 1.13 -1.96
N ARG A 55 -1.70 2.41 -1.87
CA ARG A 55 -1.08 2.97 -0.66
C ARG A 55 -2.06 3.04 0.51
N VAL A 56 -3.34 3.33 0.27
CA VAL A 56 -4.36 3.30 1.33
C VAL A 56 -4.52 1.87 1.85
N GLY A 57 -4.63 0.90 0.96
CA GLY A 57 -4.68 -0.53 1.28
C GLY A 57 -3.47 -1.01 2.08
N SER A 58 -2.26 -0.65 1.66
CA SER A 58 -1.02 -1.06 2.34
C SER A 58 -0.92 -0.53 3.78
N ARG A 59 -1.33 0.73 4.01
CA ARG A 59 -1.40 1.29 5.38
C ARG A 59 -2.43 0.57 6.25
N ARG A 60 -3.60 0.23 5.70
CA ARG A 60 -4.64 -0.51 6.43
C ARG A 60 -4.18 -1.93 6.77
N LEU A 61 -3.54 -2.61 5.81
CA LEU A 61 -2.90 -3.90 6.03
C LEU A 61 -1.86 -3.81 7.15
N ARG A 62 -0.94 -2.85 7.07
CA ARG A 62 0.09 -2.65 8.10
C ARG A 62 -0.53 -2.41 9.48
N ALA A 63 -1.57 -1.58 9.59
CA ALA A 63 -2.25 -1.33 10.85
C ALA A 63 -2.90 -2.62 11.42
N ALA A 64 -3.52 -3.45 10.56
CA ALA A 64 -4.03 -4.75 10.96
C ALA A 64 -2.89 -5.69 11.41
N MET A 65 -1.72 -5.59 10.79
CA MET A 65 -0.56 -6.37 11.18
C MET A 65 0.07 -5.89 12.50
N ASP A 66 0.08 -4.58 12.75
CA ASP A 66 0.60 -3.99 13.98
C ASP A 66 -0.18 -4.48 15.23
N VAL A 67 -1.48 -4.76 15.10
CA VAL A 67 -2.32 -5.27 16.21
C VAL A 67 -2.30 -6.80 16.36
N ALA A 68 -1.63 -7.52 15.46
CA ALA A 68 -1.61 -8.98 15.41
C ALA A 68 -0.27 -9.59 15.82
N THR A 69 0.65 -8.78 16.35
CA THR A 69 2.06 -9.16 16.61
C THR A 69 2.21 -10.39 17.51
N ASP A 70 1.28 -10.60 18.44
CA ASP A 70 1.33 -11.69 19.41
C ASP A 70 0.52 -12.93 18.98
N CYS A 71 -0.16 -12.87 17.84
CA CYS A 71 -0.97 -13.99 17.31
C CYS A 71 -0.17 -14.98 16.46
N PHE A 72 1.06 -14.62 16.07
CA PHE A 72 1.85 -15.39 15.12
C PHE A 72 3.31 -15.57 15.59
N PRO A 73 4.04 -16.57 15.08
CA PRO A 73 5.45 -16.75 15.43
C PRO A 73 6.29 -15.54 15.03
N ARG A 74 6.85 -14.85 16.05
CA ARG A 74 7.56 -13.55 15.92
C ARG A 74 8.54 -13.48 14.75
N ARG A 75 9.36 -14.53 14.54
CA ARG A 75 10.37 -14.56 13.48
C ARG A 75 9.77 -14.55 12.07
N ARG A 76 8.81 -15.43 11.80
CA ARG A 76 8.16 -15.53 10.47
C ARG A 76 7.28 -14.32 10.22
N TYR A 77 6.50 -13.93 11.23
CA TYR A 77 5.63 -12.77 11.14
C TYR A 77 6.41 -11.47 10.90
N GLY A 78 7.52 -11.29 11.63
CA GLY A 78 8.39 -10.11 11.50
C GLY A 78 8.95 -9.93 10.08
N TYR A 79 9.27 -11.01 9.38
CA TYR A 79 9.70 -10.94 7.98
C TYR A 79 8.60 -10.37 7.06
N TYR A 80 7.36 -10.87 7.16
CA TYR A 80 6.25 -10.38 6.35
C TYR A 80 5.88 -8.95 6.72
N HIS A 81 5.82 -8.65 8.02
CA HIS A 81 5.54 -7.31 8.53
C HIS A 81 6.55 -6.28 8.00
N GLN A 82 7.84 -6.59 8.09
CA GLN A 82 8.90 -5.70 7.60
C GLN A 82 8.87 -5.53 6.08
N THR A 83 8.50 -6.59 5.34
CA THR A 83 8.32 -6.52 3.88
C THR A 83 7.13 -5.63 3.50
N ILE A 84 5.98 -5.78 4.17
CA ILE A 84 4.79 -4.91 3.96
C ILE A 84 5.07 -3.46 4.37
N LYS A 85 5.84 -3.25 5.43
CA LYS A 85 6.32 -1.91 5.82
C LYS A 85 7.12 -1.28 4.68
N ARG A 86 8.11 -2.00 4.14
CA ARG A 86 8.91 -1.51 3.01
C ARG A 86 8.06 -1.25 1.77
N LEU A 87 7.08 -2.10 1.48
CA LEU A 87 6.10 -1.90 0.40
C LEU A 87 5.33 -0.58 0.58
N THR A 88 4.85 -0.34 1.80
CA THR A 88 4.12 0.89 2.16
C THR A 88 5.00 2.13 1.95
N ASP A 89 6.27 2.04 2.32
CA ASP A 89 7.23 3.15 2.22
C ASP A 89 7.55 3.49 0.76
N VAL A 90 7.81 2.50 -0.11
CA VAL A 90 8.09 2.76 -1.54
C VAL A 90 6.87 3.29 -2.29
N LEU A 91 5.66 2.80 -1.98
CA LEU A 91 4.40 3.37 -2.51
C LEU A 91 4.21 4.81 -2.02
N GLY A 92 4.55 5.06 -0.75
CA GLY A 92 4.52 6.39 -0.11
C GLY A 92 5.36 7.39 -0.86
N GLY A 93 6.62 7.06 -1.13
CA GLY A 93 7.56 7.97 -1.80
C GLY A 93 7.04 8.48 -3.16
N VAL A 94 6.45 7.61 -3.98
CA VAL A 94 5.89 8.03 -5.27
C VAL A 94 4.66 8.91 -5.07
N ARG A 95 3.73 8.51 -4.18
CA ARG A 95 2.48 9.28 -3.97
C ARG A 95 2.73 10.64 -3.33
N ASP A 96 3.73 10.76 -2.45
CA ASP A 96 4.07 12.04 -1.82
C ASP A 96 4.56 13.05 -2.88
N CYS A 97 5.27 12.57 -3.92
CA CYS A 97 5.63 13.42 -5.05
C CYS A 97 4.40 13.86 -5.87
N ASP A 98 3.45 12.96 -6.10
CA ASP A 98 2.21 13.29 -6.82
C ASP A 98 1.38 14.34 -6.07
N VAL A 99 1.22 14.21 -4.75
CA VAL A 99 0.49 15.17 -3.91
C VAL A 99 1.21 16.52 -3.87
N LEU A 100 2.54 16.53 -3.73
CA LEU A 100 3.31 17.77 -3.75
C LEU A 100 3.20 18.48 -5.12
N ARG A 101 3.21 17.72 -6.21
CA ARG A 101 3.03 18.26 -7.58
C ARG A 101 1.66 18.90 -7.73
N GLU A 102 0.59 18.22 -7.29
CA GLU A 102 -0.78 18.77 -7.29
C GLU A 102 -0.83 20.09 -6.51
N THR A 103 -0.21 20.13 -5.32
CA THR A 103 -0.12 21.31 -4.47
C THR A 103 0.64 22.45 -5.15
N LEU A 104 1.80 22.18 -5.75
CA LEU A 104 2.61 23.20 -6.46
C LEU A 104 1.91 23.74 -7.70
N VAL A 105 1.18 22.90 -8.44
CA VAL A 105 0.39 23.34 -9.60
C VAL A 105 -0.74 24.26 -9.16
N ALA A 106 -1.47 23.90 -8.09
CA ALA A 106 -2.50 24.76 -7.52
C ALA A 106 -1.91 26.09 -7.01
N TYR A 107 -0.77 26.01 -6.31
CA TYR A 107 -0.04 27.18 -5.83
C TYR A 107 0.34 28.10 -6.99
N ARG A 108 0.96 27.59 -8.06
CA ARG A 108 1.34 28.38 -9.25
C ARG A 108 0.18 29.15 -9.85
N ARG A 109 -1.01 28.55 -9.92
CA ARG A 109 -2.22 29.20 -10.47
C ARG A 109 -2.67 30.43 -9.67
N SER A 110 -2.33 30.48 -8.38
CA SER A 110 -2.64 31.59 -7.47
C SER A 110 -1.55 32.67 -7.37
N ARG A 111 -0.44 32.54 -8.12
CA ARG A 111 0.73 33.42 -8.00
C ARG A 111 0.92 34.32 -9.24
N PRO A 112 1.54 35.50 -9.07
CA PRO A 112 1.98 36.33 -10.19
C PRO A 112 2.87 35.56 -11.16
N THR A 113 2.78 35.88 -12.45
CA THR A 113 3.57 35.23 -13.53
C THR A 113 5.07 35.33 -13.32
N ALA A 114 5.54 36.38 -12.62
CA ALA A 114 6.93 36.56 -12.24
C ALA A 114 7.48 35.42 -11.35
N GLU A 115 6.63 34.75 -10.55
CA GLU A 115 7.04 33.62 -9.70
C GLU A 115 7.02 32.27 -10.45
N HIS A 116 6.38 32.18 -11.61
CA HIS A 116 6.18 30.93 -12.34
C HIS A 116 7.49 30.24 -12.73
N PRO A 117 8.57 30.93 -13.16
CA PRO A 117 9.83 30.27 -13.51
C PRO A 117 10.43 29.45 -12.36
N ALA A 118 10.40 29.98 -11.14
CA ALA A 118 10.90 29.30 -9.95
C ALA A 118 10.05 28.06 -9.63
N ILE A 119 8.73 28.20 -9.63
CA ILE A 119 7.80 27.07 -9.37
C ILE A 119 7.94 26.00 -10.45
N ASN A 120 8.10 26.40 -11.72
CA ASN A 120 8.31 25.47 -12.83
C ASN A 120 9.63 24.70 -12.72
N ARG A 121 10.67 25.31 -12.13
CA ARG A 121 11.91 24.59 -11.80
C ARG A 121 11.65 23.51 -10.75
N MET A 122 10.98 23.85 -9.64
CA MET A 122 10.63 22.89 -8.61
C MET A 122 9.77 21.73 -9.15
N LEU A 123 8.82 22.01 -10.05
CA LEU A 123 8.01 20.98 -10.70
C LEU A 123 8.84 20.03 -11.58
N ARG A 124 9.91 20.50 -12.23
CA ARG A 124 10.83 19.65 -12.99
C ARG A 124 11.65 18.77 -12.07
N ASP A 125 12.21 19.33 -11.01
CA ASP A 125 13.03 18.60 -10.04
C ASP A 125 12.19 17.50 -9.37
N LEU A 126 10.94 17.83 -9.00
CA LEU A 126 9.99 16.87 -8.42
C LEU A 126 9.62 15.74 -9.39
N ARG A 127 9.56 16.00 -10.69
CA ARG A 127 9.32 14.96 -11.70
C ARG A 127 10.46 13.96 -11.75
N VAL A 128 11.71 14.43 -11.77
CA VAL A 128 12.90 13.57 -11.76
C VAL A 128 12.89 12.68 -10.52
N GLU A 129 12.61 13.27 -9.36
CA GLU A 129 12.55 12.54 -8.09
C GLU A 129 11.42 11.49 -8.08
N ARG A 130 10.23 11.84 -8.58
CA ARG A 130 9.11 10.89 -8.70
C ARG A 130 9.49 9.71 -9.58
N ASP A 131 10.15 9.97 -10.71
CA ASP A 131 10.54 8.93 -11.68
C ASP A 131 11.59 7.99 -11.05
N ALA A 132 12.56 8.51 -10.29
CA ALA A 132 13.51 7.71 -9.53
C ALA A 132 12.81 6.82 -8.48
N ARG A 133 11.91 7.39 -7.66
CA ARG A 133 11.15 6.61 -6.67
C ARG A 133 10.25 5.54 -7.30
N ARG A 134 9.74 5.81 -8.51
CA ARG A 134 8.94 4.84 -9.26
C ARG A 134 9.80 3.67 -9.74
N ILE A 135 11.05 3.91 -10.13
CA ILE A 135 12.00 2.85 -10.46
C ILE A 135 12.24 1.97 -9.23
N ASP A 136 12.52 2.57 -8.06
CA ASP A 136 12.72 1.81 -6.82
C ASP A 136 11.48 0.99 -6.44
N MET A 137 10.29 1.56 -6.60
CA MET A 137 9.02 0.87 -6.36
C MET A 137 8.85 -0.34 -7.28
N ILE A 138 9.11 -0.18 -8.59
CA ILE A 138 9.01 -1.27 -9.58
C ILE A 138 10.03 -2.37 -9.26
N ALA A 139 11.29 -2.00 -9.04
CA ALA A 139 12.35 -2.95 -8.68
C ALA A 139 11.98 -3.72 -7.41
N PHE A 140 11.38 -3.07 -6.41
CA PHE A 140 10.90 -3.77 -5.22
C PHE A 140 9.79 -4.78 -5.55
N PHE A 141 8.81 -4.43 -6.39
CA PHE A 141 7.81 -5.41 -6.83
C PHE A 141 8.42 -6.60 -7.59
N GLU A 142 9.45 -6.38 -8.41
CA GLU A 142 10.17 -7.46 -9.08
C GLU A 142 10.84 -8.41 -8.07
N THR A 143 11.42 -7.88 -6.98
CA THR A 143 11.94 -8.74 -5.91
C THR A 143 10.85 -9.55 -5.21
N LEU A 144 9.66 -8.97 -5.01
CA LEU A 144 8.53 -9.68 -4.40
C LEU A 144 8.01 -10.80 -5.31
N ASP A 145 7.97 -10.56 -6.62
CA ASP A 145 7.54 -11.53 -7.62
C ASP A 145 8.53 -12.70 -7.71
N ALA A 146 9.84 -12.40 -7.76
CA ALA A 146 10.90 -13.40 -7.80
C ALA A 146 10.87 -14.30 -6.55
N ASP A 147 10.57 -13.72 -5.39
CA ASP A 147 10.46 -14.45 -4.12
C ASP A 147 9.05 -15.05 -3.90
N ARG A 148 8.15 -14.98 -4.90
CA ARG A 148 6.75 -15.43 -4.84
C ARG A 148 6.07 -15.01 -3.53
N PHE A 149 6.29 -13.75 -3.14
CA PHE A 149 5.94 -13.24 -1.82
C PHE A 149 4.47 -13.43 -1.50
N ASP A 150 3.59 -13.16 -2.47
CA ASP A 150 2.15 -13.26 -2.31
C ASP A 150 1.69 -14.70 -2.00
N VAL A 151 2.25 -15.69 -2.69
CA VAL A 151 1.98 -17.11 -2.45
C VAL A 151 2.46 -17.52 -1.06
N ARG A 152 3.69 -17.17 -0.70
CA ARG A 152 4.24 -17.52 0.63
C ARG A 152 3.51 -16.80 1.76
N PHE A 153 3.11 -15.55 1.57
CA PHE A 153 2.39 -14.79 2.59
C PHE A 153 0.99 -15.36 2.82
N ARG A 154 0.24 -15.67 1.74
CA ARG A 154 -1.06 -16.36 1.88
C ARG A 154 -0.92 -17.75 2.48
N GLY A 155 0.11 -18.51 2.07
CA GLY A 155 0.43 -19.81 2.66
C GLY A 155 0.67 -19.71 4.16
N PHE A 156 1.50 -18.75 4.58
CA PHE A 156 1.73 -18.46 5.99
C PHE A 156 0.43 -18.13 6.74
N LEU A 157 -0.42 -17.23 6.22
CA LEU A 157 -1.70 -16.92 6.88
C LEU A 157 -2.60 -18.16 6.96
N ALA A 158 -2.68 -18.96 5.89
CA ALA A 158 -3.50 -20.17 5.84
C ALA A 158 -3.05 -21.28 6.82
N GLU A 159 -1.78 -21.30 7.25
CA GLU A 159 -1.31 -22.19 8.33
C GLU A 159 -1.94 -21.84 9.68
N TYR A 160 -2.30 -20.58 9.91
CA TYR A 160 -2.85 -20.08 11.18
C TYR A 160 -4.33 -19.69 11.11
N SER A 161 -4.89 -19.63 9.89
CA SER A 161 -6.30 -19.39 9.62
C SER A 161 -7.12 -20.68 9.46
N ARG A 162 -6.56 -21.86 9.73
CA ARG A 162 -7.33 -23.10 9.87
C ARG A 162 -7.50 -23.38 11.36
N GLY A 163 -8.72 -23.21 11.87
CA GLY A 163 -9.04 -23.67 13.22
C GLY A 163 -8.94 -25.19 13.27
N GLU A 164 -8.15 -25.72 14.18
CA GLU A 164 -8.57 -26.97 14.83
C GLU A 164 -9.87 -26.66 15.57
N GLY A 165 -10.88 -27.51 15.37
CA GLY A 165 -12.27 -27.29 15.79
C GLY A 165 -12.47 -27.19 17.30
#